data_AF-A0A1C5M8T1-F1
#
_entry.id   AF-A0A1C5M8T1-F1
#
_cell.length_a   1.000
_cell.length_b   1.000
_cell.length_c   1.000
_cell.angle_alpha   90.00
_cell.angle_beta   90.00
_cell.angle_gamma   90.00
#
_symmetry.space_group_name_H-M   'P 1'
#
loop_
_entity.id
_entity.type
_entity.pdbx_description
1 polymer ?
#
loop_
_entity_poly.entity_id
_entity_poly.type
_entity_poly.pdbx_seq_one_letter_code
_entity_poly.pdbx_strand_id
1 'polypeptide(L)'
;MLFKMVLIQHLYGVPSLRRTADEISANICCRWFFGYTLQEETPHFSTVSYNFRHRFTAETVDQVFAWILEEVAEAGYLSSKAVFIDGTHIKANANTKKRVKAAIPAASKHYAKELMKEVNADREARGKKPFEDDDEPPKPPKK
;
A
#
# COMPACT_ATOMS: atom_id res chain seq x y z
N MET A 1 -18.09 -2.63 -5.30
CA MET A 1 -17.68 -3.70 -4.37
C MET A 1 -16.41 -4.43 -4.88
N LEU A 2 -16.43 -5.10 -6.05
CA LEU A 2 -15.27 -5.90 -6.52
C LEU A 2 -13.97 -5.11 -6.73
N PHE A 3 -14.05 -3.87 -7.22
CA PHE A 3 -12.87 -2.99 -7.35
C PHE A 3 -12.22 -2.67 -6.01
N LYS A 4 -13.00 -2.54 -4.92
CA LYS A 4 -12.47 -2.32 -3.56
C LYS A 4 -11.60 -3.49 -3.11
N MET A 5 -11.92 -4.72 -3.53
CA MET A 5 -11.13 -5.93 -3.23
C MET A 5 -9.80 -5.94 -3.93
N VAL A 6 -9.79 -5.57 -5.20
CA VAL A 6 -8.54 -5.42 -5.96
C VAL A 6 -7.73 -4.24 -5.41
N LEU A 7 -8.37 -3.16 -4.97
CA LEU A 7 -7.69 -2.03 -4.35
C LEU A 7 -6.99 -2.43 -3.04
N ILE A 8 -7.69 -3.09 -2.10
CA ILE A 8 -7.09 -3.63 -0.87
C ILE A 8 -5.94 -4.58 -1.22
N GLN A 9 -6.14 -5.47 -2.20
CA GLN A 9 -5.09 -6.39 -2.63
C GLN A 9 -3.80 -5.66 -3.03
N HIS A 10 -3.91 -4.57 -3.81
CA HIS A 10 -2.75 -3.82 -4.29
C HIS A 10 -2.16 -2.91 -3.21
N LEU A 11 -2.99 -2.22 -2.43
CA LEU A 11 -2.55 -1.33 -1.35
C LEU A 11 -1.76 -2.08 -0.27
N TYR A 12 -2.24 -3.26 0.14
CA TYR A 12 -1.55 -4.09 1.14
C TYR A 12 -0.54 -5.07 0.53
N GLY A 13 -0.36 -5.07 -0.79
CA GLY A 13 0.60 -5.95 -1.47
C GLY A 13 0.29 -7.45 -1.33
N VAL A 14 -0.98 -7.82 -1.21
CA VAL A 14 -1.40 -9.21 -1.04
C VAL A 14 -1.37 -9.94 -2.39
N PRO A 15 -0.57 -11.00 -2.56
CA PRO A 15 -0.37 -11.61 -3.88
C PRO A 15 -1.52 -12.52 -4.34
N SER A 16 -2.52 -12.78 -3.50
CA SER A 16 -3.58 -13.77 -3.75
C SER A 16 -4.95 -13.22 -3.43
N LEU A 17 -5.86 -13.28 -4.39
CA LEU A 17 -7.27 -12.93 -4.20
C LEU A 17 -7.96 -13.76 -3.11
N ARG A 18 -7.53 -15.02 -2.91
CA ARG A 18 -8.04 -15.86 -1.82
C ARG A 18 -7.67 -15.28 -0.47
N ARG A 19 -6.38 -14.98 -0.30
CA ARG A 19 -5.86 -14.34 0.91
C ARG A 19 -6.50 -12.97 1.15
N THR A 20 -6.77 -12.21 0.09
CA THR A 20 -7.51 -10.96 0.20
C THR A 20 -8.93 -11.19 0.70
N ALA A 21 -9.63 -12.24 0.25
CA ALA A 21 -10.97 -12.57 0.75
C ALA A 21 -10.94 -12.92 2.24
N ASP A 22 -9.95 -13.70 2.67
CA ASP A 22 -9.75 -14.06 4.07
C ASP A 22 -9.47 -12.82 4.93
N GLU A 23 -8.62 -11.92 4.44
CA GLU A 23 -8.32 -10.63 5.10
C GLU A 23 -9.58 -9.78 5.24
N ILE A 24 -10.39 -9.68 4.19
CA ILE A 24 -11.65 -8.92 4.22
C ILE A 24 -12.64 -9.54 5.19
N SER A 25 -12.71 -10.87 5.28
CA SER A 25 -13.60 -11.56 6.20
C SER A 25 -13.16 -11.41 7.66
N ALA A 26 -11.86 -11.44 7.94
CA ALA A 26 -11.32 -11.41 9.30
C ALA A 26 -11.10 -10.00 9.86
N ASN A 27 -10.81 -9.01 9.00
CA ASN A 27 -10.39 -7.68 9.41
C ASN A 27 -11.55 -6.69 9.42
N ILE A 28 -11.87 -6.15 10.61
CA ILE A 28 -12.97 -5.19 10.81
C ILE A 28 -12.78 -3.92 9.98
N CYS A 29 -11.55 -3.41 9.84
CA CYS A 29 -11.27 -2.22 9.03
C CYS A 29 -11.56 -2.48 7.55
N CYS A 30 -11.22 -3.68 7.07
CA CYS A 30 -11.55 -4.10 5.71
C CYS A 30 -13.08 -4.20 5.56
N ARG A 31 -13.80 -4.89 6.46
CA ARG A 31 -15.27 -4.97 6.41
C ARG A 31 -15.93 -3.60 6.38
N TRP A 32 -15.49 -2.67 7.23
CA TRP A 32 -15.97 -1.29 7.24
C TRP A 32 -15.76 -0.60 5.88
N PHE A 33 -14.57 -0.71 5.29
CA PHE A 33 -14.29 -0.14 3.97
C PHE A 33 -15.21 -0.69 2.87
N PHE A 34 -15.60 -1.95 2.99
CA PHE A 34 -16.53 -2.60 2.08
C PHE A 34 -18.01 -2.30 2.38
N GLY A 35 -18.33 -1.77 3.55
CA GLY A 35 -19.69 -1.53 4.02
C GLY A 35 -20.39 -2.79 4.52
N TYR A 36 -19.64 -3.78 4.99
CA TYR A 36 -20.18 -5.02 5.57
C TYR A 36 -20.13 -4.95 7.09
N THR A 37 -21.19 -5.43 7.73
CA THR A 37 -21.23 -5.71 9.16
C THR A 37 -20.47 -6.99 9.50
N LEU A 38 -20.33 -7.33 10.78
CA LEU A 38 -19.60 -8.52 11.22
C LEU A 38 -20.36 -9.82 10.89
N GLN A 39 -21.69 -9.73 10.79
CA GLN A 39 -22.59 -10.86 10.60
C GLN A 39 -22.83 -11.19 9.11
N GLU A 40 -22.55 -10.26 8.21
CA GLU A 40 -22.75 -10.45 6.78
C GLU A 40 -21.61 -11.25 6.14
N GLU A 41 -21.96 -12.06 5.15
CA GLU A 41 -20.97 -12.82 4.38
C GLU A 41 -20.28 -11.92 3.35
N THR A 42 -18.96 -11.90 3.39
CA THR A 42 -18.15 -11.15 2.42
C THR A 42 -18.04 -11.92 1.11
N PRO A 43 -17.96 -11.26 -0.06
CA PRO A 43 -17.89 -11.94 -1.34
C PRO A 43 -16.71 -12.89 -1.47
N HIS A 44 -16.98 -14.05 -2.05
CA HIS A 44 -15.97 -15.04 -2.34
C HIS A 44 -15.02 -14.58 -3.47
N PHE A 45 -13.74 -14.98 -3.40
CA PHE A 45 -12.70 -14.58 -4.36
C PHE A 45 -13.02 -14.93 -5.82
N SER A 46 -13.82 -15.98 -6.05
CA SER A 46 -14.24 -16.41 -7.39
C SER A 46 -15.13 -15.37 -8.07
N THR A 47 -15.93 -14.62 -7.31
CA THR A 47 -16.79 -13.56 -7.84
C THR A 47 -15.96 -12.45 -8.49
N VAL A 48 -14.88 -12.02 -7.84
CA VAL A 48 -13.93 -11.06 -8.41
C VAL A 48 -13.29 -11.65 -9.67
N SER A 49 -12.75 -12.87 -9.55
CA SER A 49 -12.04 -13.53 -10.65
C SER A 49 -12.92 -13.72 -11.91
N TYR A 50 -14.19 -14.05 -11.73
CA TYR A 50 -15.15 -14.24 -12.82
C TYR A 50 -15.49 -12.91 -13.50
N ASN A 51 -15.79 -11.86 -12.73
CA ASN A 51 -16.16 -10.56 -13.28
C ASN A 51 -14.99 -9.88 -14.02
N PHE A 52 -13.77 -9.95 -13.49
CA PHE A 52 -12.59 -9.43 -14.19
C PHE A 52 -12.23 -10.21 -15.46
N ARG A 53 -12.66 -11.48 -15.58
CA ARG A 53 -12.44 -12.27 -16.79
C ARG A 53 -13.51 -12.03 -17.86
N HIS A 54 -14.77 -11.84 -17.45
CA HIS A 54 -15.90 -11.93 -18.37
C HIS A 54 -16.72 -10.64 -18.51
N ARG A 55 -16.60 -9.69 -17.56
CA ARG A 55 -17.48 -8.51 -17.49
C ARG A 55 -16.72 -7.19 -17.53
N PHE A 56 -15.60 -7.08 -16.84
CA PHE A 56 -14.81 -5.85 -16.84
C PHE A 56 -13.82 -5.84 -18.00
N THR A 57 -13.89 -4.79 -18.80
CA THR A 57 -12.92 -4.50 -19.86
C THR A 57 -11.78 -3.64 -19.32
N ALA A 58 -10.66 -3.57 -20.05
CA ALA A 58 -9.58 -2.64 -19.73
C ALA A 58 -10.10 -1.20 -19.61
N GLU A 59 -10.94 -0.78 -20.55
CA GLU A 59 -11.58 0.54 -20.53
C GLU A 59 -12.38 0.79 -19.25
N THR A 60 -13.15 -0.20 -18.78
CA THR A 60 -13.91 -0.06 -17.52
C THR A 60 -12.97 0.11 -16.33
N VAL A 61 -11.88 -0.65 -16.30
CA VAL A 61 -10.87 -0.56 -15.23
C VAL A 61 -10.20 0.82 -15.26
N ASP A 62 -9.84 1.31 -16.44
CA ASP A 62 -9.20 2.61 -16.63
C ASP A 62 -10.09 3.76 -16.19
N GLN A 63 -11.39 3.73 -16.57
CA GLN A 63 -12.37 4.72 -16.14
C GLN A 63 -12.54 4.76 -14.62
N VAL A 64 -12.66 3.59 -13.97
CA VAL A 64 -12.78 3.51 -12.51
C VAL A 64 -11.50 4.00 -11.83
N PHE A 65 -10.34 3.67 -12.39
CA PHE A 65 -9.06 4.11 -11.83
C PHE A 65 -8.87 5.62 -11.96
N ALA A 66 -9.20 6.20 -13.12
CA ALA A 66 -9.17 7.64 -13.34
C ALA A 66 -10.10 8.37 -12.36
N TRP A 67 -11.32 7.88 -12.18
CA TRP A 67 -12.26 8.43 -11.21
C TRP A 67 -11.71 8.38 -9.77
N ILE A 68 -11.11 7.27 -9.34
CA ILE A 68 -10.49 7.19 -8.01
C ILE A 68 -9.37 8.22 -7.85
N LEU A 69 -8.53 8.42 -8.88
CA LEU A 69 -7.48 9.43 -8.84
C LEU A 69 -8.04 10.84 -8.75
N GLU A 70 -9.12 11.13 -9.49
CA GLU A 70 -9.82 12.42 -9.44
C GLU A 70 -10.37 12.72 -8.04
N GLU A 71 -11.07 11.76 -7.42
CA GLU A 71 -11.58 11.90 -6.04
C GLU A 71 -10.46 12.18 -5.03
N VAL A 72 -9.34 11.46 -5.16
CA VAL A 72 -8.17 11.66 -4.29
C VAL A 72 -7.52 13.03 -4.56
N ALA A 73 -7.63 13.56 -5.78
CA ALA A 73 -7.09 14.87 -6.16
C ALA A 73 -7.93 15.99 -5.57
N GLU A 74 -9.25 15.91 -5.73
CA GLU A 74 -10.21 16.86 -5.19
C GLU A 74 -10.15 16.93 -3.66
N ALA A 75 -9.96 15.78 -3.01
CA ALA A 75 -9.78 15.70 -1.56
C ALA A 75 -8.40 16.21 -1.08
N GLY A 76 -7.52 16.66 -1.99
CA GLY A 76 -6.22 17.24 -1.66
C GLY A 76 -5.15 16.23 -1.23
N TYR A 77 -5.37 14.93 -1.48
CA TYR A 77 -4.43 13.86 -1.13
C TYR A 77 -3.39 13.58 -2.23
N LEU A 78 -3.53 14.18 -3.41
CA LEU A 78 -2.51 14.14 -4.47
C LEU A 78 -1.56 15.34 -4.36
N SER A 79 -0.27 15.04 -4.23
CA SER A 79 0.78 16.05 -4.39
C SER A 79 1.18 16.15 -5.85
N SER A 80 1.04 17.34 -6.44
CA SER A 80 1.52 17.66 -7.79
C SER A 80 3.04 17.55 -7.94
N LYS A 81 3.81 17.49 -6.84
CA LYS A 81 5.27 17.27 -6.87
C LYS A 81 5.67 15.91 -7.46
N ALA A 82 4.77 14.92 -7.48
CA ALA A 82 5.07 13.57 -7.99
C ALA A 82 4.95 13.45 -9.52
N VAL A 83 4.26 14.39 -10.20
CA VAL A 83 4.02 14.33 -11.65
C VAL A 83 5.31 14.57 -12.46
N PHE A 84 6.36 15.13 -11.85
CA PHE A 84 7.67 15.36 -12.46
C PHE A 84 8.67 14.21 -12.30
N ILE A 85 8.30 13.10 -11.63
CA ILE A 85 9.08 11.86 -11.73
C ILE A 85 8.60 11.15 -12.99
N ASP A 86 9.04 11.68 -14.14
CA ASP A 86 9.22 11.04 -15.46
C ASP A 86 8.25 9.91 -15.87
N GLY A 87 7.77 9.94 -17.11
CA GLY A 87 6.91 8.92 -17.76
C GLY A 87 7.56 7.53 -17.93
N THR A 88 8.44 7.15 -17.01
CA THR A 88 8.97 5.83 -16.80
C THR A 88 7.90 4.92 -16.20
N HIS A 89 7.63 3.87 -16.96
CA HIS A 89 6.80 2.74 -16.60
C HIS A 89 7.03 2.34 -15.11
N ILE A 90 6.07 2.65 -14.22
CA ILE A 90 6.06 2.05 -12.89
C ILE A 90 5.99 0.55 -13.14
N LYS A 91 7.11 -0.15 -12.94
CA LYS A 91 7.15 -1.60 -13.03
C LYS A 91 6.13 -2.10 -12.01
N ALA A 92 4.98 -2.55 -12.51
CA ALA A 92 4.07 -3.36 -11.73
C ALA A 92 4.92 -4.43 -11.04
N ASN A 93 4.66 -4.66 -9.75
CA ASN A 93 5.33 -5.69 -8.97
C ASN A 93 4.90 -7.09 -9.46
N ALA A 94 5.23 -7.41 -10.71
CA ALA A 94 4.81 -8.58 -11.45
C ALA A 94 5.93 -9.63 -11.55
N ASN A 95 7.04 -9.42 -10.84
CA ASN A 95 8.17 -10.35 -10.87
C ASN A 95 8.56 -10.82 -9.47
N THR A 96 7.91 -11.89 -9.02
CA THR A 96 8.23 -12.63 -7.77
C THR A 96 9.65 -13.21 -7.74
N LYS A 97 10.42 -13.14 -8.84
CA LYS A 97 11.80 -13.66 -8.93
C LYS A 97 12.89 -12.59 -9.03
N LYS A 98 12.55 -11.30 -9.16
CA LYS A 98 13.56 -10.21 -9.12
C LYS A 98 13.40 -9.40 -7.84
N ARG A 99 14.20 -9.73 -6.82
CA ARG A 99 14.52 -8.79 -5.75
C ARG A 99 15.25 -7.61 -6.40
N VAL A 100 14.53 -6.51 -6.62
CA VAL A 100 15.15 -5.25 -7.01
C VAL A 100 16.03 -4.81 -5.84
N LYS A 101 17.35 -4.76 -6.05
CA LYS A 101 18.25 -4.06 -5.14
C LYS A 101 17.82 -2.60 -5.16
N ALA A 102 17.29 -2.12 -4.05
CA ALA A 102 16.60 -0.85 -3.94
C ALA A 102 17.47 0.31 -4.42
N ALA A 103 17.05 0.99 -5.48
CA ALA A 103 17.39 2.39 -5.68
C ALA A 103 16.44 3.16 -4.76
N ILE A 104 16.89 3.46 -3.54
CA ILE A 104 16.12 4.20 -2.56
C ILE A 104 15.96 5.64 -3.08
N PRO A 105 14.74 6.14 -3.36
CA PRO A 105 14.55 7.52 -3.77
C PRO A 105 15.06 8.46 -2.68
N ALA A 106 15.70 9.58 -3.05
CA ALA A 106 16.24 10.55 -2.08
C ALA A 106 15.19 11.04 -1.05
N ALA A 107 13.91 11.11 -1.45
CA ALA A 107 12.79 11.42 -0.55
C ALA A 107 12.58 10.37 0.56
N SER A 108 12.79 9.08 0.26
CA SER A 108 12.72 8.00 1.26
C SER A 108 13.87 8.07 2.27
N LYS A 109 15.05 8.58 1.86
CA LYS A 109 16.16 8.86 2.77
C LYS A 109 15.87 10.05 3.69
N HIS A 110 15.22 11.09 3.16
CA HIS A 110 14.82 12.26 3.96
C HIS A 110 13.81 11.87 5.05
N TYR A 111 12.79 11.11 4.68
CA TYR A 111 11.76 10.65 5.62
C TYR A 111 12.33 9.74 6.72
N ALA A 112 13.25 8.82 6.36
CA ALA A 112 13.93 7.97 7.34
C ALA A 112 14.76 8.80 8.34
N LYS A 113 15.41 9.87 7.87
CA LYS A 113 16.21 10.77 8.70
C LYS A 113 15.35 11.59 9.67
N GLU A 114 14.18 12.06 9.23
CA GLU A 114 13.23 12.76 10.11
C GLU A 114 12.69 11.83 11.20
N LEU A 115 12.29 10.61 10.83
CA LEU A 115 11.81 9.61 11.77
C LEU A 115 12.89 9.22 12.81
N MET A 116 14.15 9.08 12.40
CA MET A 116 15.25 8.79 13.33
C MET A 116 15.51 9.93 14.31
N LYS A 117 15.36 11.19 13.89
CA LYS A 117 15.47 12.36 14.78
C LYS A 117 14.36 12.36 15.84
N GLU A 118 13.11 12.08 15.44
CA GLU A 118 11.99 11.98 16.38
C GLU A 118 12.18 10.84 17.38
N VAL A 119 12.61 9.66 16.90
CA VAL A 119 12.90 8.50 17.75
C VAL A 119 14.05 8.80 18.73
N ASN A 120 15.09 9.51 18.31
CA ASN A 120 16.20 9.88 19.18
C ASN A 120 15.79 10.91 20.23
N ALA A 121 14.96 11.90 19.89
CA ALA A 121 14.40 12.83 20.88
C ALA A 121 13.58 12.09 21.95
N ASP A 122 12.80 11.08 21.55
CA ASP A 122 12.01 10.27 22.49
C ASP A 122 12.89 9.35 23.36
N ARG A 123 14.05 8.92 22.85
CA ARG A 123 15.05 8.15 23.63
C ARG A 123 15.76 9.00 24.65
N GLU A 124 16.16 10.21 24.30
CA GLU A 124 16.77 11.17 25.23
C GLU A 124 15.81 11.55 26.36
N ALA A 125 14.53 11.79 26.04
CA ALA A 125 13.49 12.02 27.03
C ALA A 125 13.33 10.86 28.02
N ARG A 126 13.65 9.63 27.59
CA ARG A 126 13.63 8.41 28.42
C ARG A 126 15.00 8.04 28.98
N GLY A 127 16.00 8.93 28.91
CA GLY A 127 17.35 8.73 29.44
C GLY A 127 18.19 7.69 28.70
N LYS A 128 17.82 7.33 27.47
CA LYS A 128 18.52 6.34 26.64
C LYS A 128 19.40 7.05 25.62
N LYS A 129 20.57 6.47 25.32
CA LYS A 129 21.48 7.01 24.31
C LYS A 129 20.82 7.04 22.91
N PRO A 130 20.99 8.13 22.13
CA PRO A 130 20.58 8.21 20.74
C PRO A 130 21.20 7.12 19.88
N PHE A 131 20.52 6.76 18.79
CA PHE A 131 21.12 5.98 17.72
C PHE A 131 21.99 6.88 16.83
N GLU A 132 23.09 6.32 16.33
CA GLU A 132 23.99 7.00 15.41
C GLU A 132 23.33 7.12 14.02
N ASP A 133 23.55 8.24 13.33
CA ASP A 133 22.94 8.62 12.04
C ASP A 133 23.61 7.89 10.85
N ASP A 134 23.94 6.61 11.03
CA ASP A 134 24.39 5.76 9.94
C ASP A 134 23.16 5.38 9.11
N ASP A 135 23.23 5.54 7.79
CA ASP A 135 22.21 5.11 6.81
C ASP A 135 21.87 3.58 6.88
N GLU A 136 22.44 2.84 7.84
CA GLU A 136 22.08 1.46 8.16
C GLU A 136 20.93 1.40 9.20
N PRO A 137 19.82 0.71 8.89
CA PRO A 137 18.79 0.47 9.89
C PRO A 137 19.37 -0.30 11.10
N PRO A 138 18.93 0.03 12.33
CA PRO A 138 19.50 -0.51 13.55
C PRO A 138 19.42 -2.04 13.55
N LYS A 139 20.57 -2.69 13.74
CA LYS A 139 20.67 -4.15 13.78
C LYS A 139 19.81 -4.69 14.94
N PRO A 140 18.95 -5.70 14.70
CA PRO A 140 18.17 -6.30 15.77
C PRO A 140 19.10 -6.89 16.84
N PRO A 141 18.70 -6.86 18.12
CA PRO A 141 19.54 -7.36 19.20
C PRO A 141 19.84 -8.85 18.97
N LYS A 142 21.12 -9.20 19.01
CA LYS A 142 21.55 -10.60 18.98
C LYS A 142 21.01 -11.28 20.24
N LYS A 143 20.21 -12.33 20.07
CA LYS A 143 19.97 -13.34 21.10
C LYS A 143 21.21 -14.21 21.24
#